data_AF-A0A0H4PRC8-F1
#
_entry.id   AF-A0A0H4PRC8-F1
#
_cell.length_a   1.000
_cell.length_b   1.000
_cell.length_c   1.000
_cell.angle_alpha   90.00
_cell.angle_beta   90.00
_cell.angle_gamma   90.00
#
_symmetry.space_group_name_H-M   'P 1'
#
loop_
_entity.id
_entity.type
_entity.pdbx_description
1 polymer ?
#
loop_
_entity_poly.entity_id
_entity_poly.type
_entity_poly.pdbx_seq_one_letter_code
_entity_poly.pdbx_strand_id
1 'polypeptide(L)'
;MIITFNDKQPKVEEATEMANSVLKNPLFYSKIREKDSFDLSTASPQNIADLIEQSDLEFKIDLFYPSGWKAIKYRKTFAYMDSRFPNTLFLNLKKLKRSSKSIAATIIHESLHALDHEAIEYTFGHGNNSSKGKSNTAPYWVGNLANKILEGDFDAKLLVFDQIEDDENDYLV
;
A
#
# COMPACT_ATOMS: atom_id res chain seq x y z
N MET A 1 1.91 -9.44 10.94
CA MET A 1 2.79 -8.37 10.44
C MET A 1 2.78 -7.20 11.42
N ILE A 2 3.88 -6.44 11.54
CA ILE A 2 3.96 -5.21 12.36
C ILE A 2 4.54 -4.08 11.51
N ILE A 3 3.91 -2.90 11.56
CA ILE A 3 4.39 -1.72 10.82
C ILE A 3 5.12 -0.78 11.78
N THR A 4 6.35 -0.39 11.44
CA THR A 4 7.19 0.47 12.30
C THR A 4 7.59 1.77 11.59
N PHE A 5 7.58 2.87 12.35
CA PHE A 5 8.07 4.18 11.92
C PHE A 5 8.81 4.83 13.08
N ASN A 6 10.08 5.21 12.86
CA ASN A 6 11.00 5.61 13.93
C ASN A 6 11.51 7.06 13.79
N ASP A 7 10.98 7.85 12.86
CA ASP A 7 11.34 9.26 12.65
C ASP A 7 10.25 10.20 13.20
N LYS A 8 10.49 11.51 13.20
CA LYS A 8 9.60 12.53 13.76
C LYS A 8 8.75 13.20 12.69
N GLN A 9 7.63 12.58 12.37
CA GLN A 9 6.64 13.15 11.46
C GLN A 9 5.23 12.77 11.95
N PRO A 10 4.55 13.66 12.70
CA PRO A 10 3.31 13.33 13.41
C PRO A 10 2.23 12.69 12.53
N LYS A 11 2.15 13.12 11.27
CA LYS A 11 1.15 12.59 10.34
C LYS A 11 1.43 11.14 9.89
N VAL A 12 2.71 10.79 9.83
CA VAL A 12 3.14 9.42 9.46
C VAL A 12 3.10 8.52 10.70
N GLU A 13 3.39 9.05 11.89
CA GLU A 13 3.14 8.38 13.17
C GLU A 13 1.67 8.00 13.30
N GLU A 14 0.75 8.96 13.15
CA GLU A 14 -0.69 8.72 13.18
C GLU A 14 -1.13 7.69 12.12
N ALA A 15 -0.65 7.82 10.88
CA ALA A 15 -0.96 6.85 9.83
C ALA A 15 -0.43 5.44 10.12
N THR A 16 0.72 5.34 10.79
CA THR A 16 1.33 4.06 11.20
C THR A 16 0.49 3.40 12.29
N GLU A 17 0.03 4.16 13.27
CA GLU A 17 -0.89 3.67 14.30
C GLU A 17 -2.21 3.20 13.68
N MET A 18 -2.79 3.99 12.76
CA MET A 18 -4.00 3.61 12.02
C MET A 18 -3.81 2.32 11.23
N ALA A 19 -2.71 2.15 10.50
CA ALA A 19 -2.44 0.94 9.75
C ALA A 19 -2.32 -0.30 10.67
N ASN A 20 -1.59 -0.18 11.78
CA ASN A 20 -1.52 -1.24 12.79
C ASN A 20 -2.88 -1.53 13.45
N SER A 21 -3.75 -0.52 13.59
CA SER A 21 -5.11 -0.73 14.10
C SER A 21 -5.97 -1.56 13.14
N VAL A 22 -5.80 -1.36 11.83
CA VAL A 22 -6.47 -2.18 10.79
C VAL A 22 -5.98 -3.62 10.84
N LEU A 23 -4.66 -3.83 10.98
CA LEU A 23 -4.07 -5.17 11.14
C LEU A 23 -4.49 -5.87 12.45
N LYS A 24 -5.04 -5.15 13.42
CA LYS A 24 -5.61 -5.76 14.65
C LYS A 24 -7.12 -5.99 14.57
N ASN A 25 -7.76 -5.59 13.47
CA ASN A 25 -9.21 -5.61 13.33
C ASN A 25 -9.69 -6.93 12.68
N PRO A 26 -10.43 -7.80 13.39
CA PRO A 26 -10.93 -9.06 12.82
C PRO A 26 -11.81 -8.89 11.57
N LEU A 27 -12.52 -7.75 11.46
CA LEU A 27 -13.37 -7.45 10.30
C LEU A 27 -12.52 -7.36 9.02
N PHE A 28 -11.31 -6.82 9.11
CA PHE A 28 -10.39 -6.71 7.97
C PHE A 28 -10.13 -8.07 7.36
N TYR A 29 -9.73 -9.06 8.17
CA TYR A 29 -9.45 -10.41 7.72
C TYR A 29 -10.69 -11.13 7.21
N SER A 30 -11.84 -11.00 7.89
CA SER A 30 -13.09 -11.62 7.44
C SER A 30 -13.49 -11.14 6.03
N LYS A 31 -13.35 -9.83 5.75
CA LYS A 31 -13.70 -9.25 4.45
C LYS A 31 -12.76 -9.70 3.34
N ILE A 32 -11.47 -9.91 3.65
CA ILE A 32 -10.53 -10.50 2.68
C ILE A 32 -10.96 -11.93 2.35
N ARG A 33 -11.28 -12.75 3.35
CA ARG A 33 -11.70 -14.16 3.16
C ARG A 33 -13.00 -14.32 2.40
N GLU A 34 -13.92 -13.36 2.53
CA GLU A 34 -15.21 -13.33 1.80
C GLU A 34 -15.06 -13.09 0.30
N LYS A 35 -13.87 -12.70 -0.18
CA LYS A 35 -13.64 -12.43 -1.58
C LYS A 35 -13.52 -13.74 -2.37
N ASP A 36 -14.04 -13.76 -3.60
CA ASP A 36 -13.96 -14.94 -4.48
C ASP A 36 -12.53 -15.18 -4.99
N SER A 37 -11.90 -14.12 -5.53
CA SER A 37 -10.55 -14.17 -6.08
C SER A 37 -9.94 -12.77 -6.22
N PHE A 38 -8.62 -12.74 -6.42
CA PHE A 38 -7.87 -11.55 -6.81
C PHE A 38 -7.24 -11.75 -8.19
N ASP A 39 -7.22 -10.69 -8.99
CA ASP A 39 -6.57 -10.72 -10.29
C ASP A 39 -5.05 -10.90 -10.12
N LEU A 40 -4.44 -11.64 -11.05
CA LEU A 40 -2.99 -11.90 -11.10
C LEU A 40 -2.43 -12.66 -9.89
N SER A 41 -3.29 -13.27 -9.08
CA SER A 41 -2.89 -13.98 -7.89
C SER A 41 -2.97 -15.51 -8.04
N THR A 42 -1.97 -16.21 -7.53
CA THR A 42 -2.01 -17.68 -7.31
C THR A 42 -2.49 -18.04 -5.90
N ALA A 43 -2.50 -17.08 -4.98
CA ALA A 43 -3.01 -17.25 -3.63
C ALA A 43 -4.53 -17.05 -3.59
N SER A 44 -5.22 -17.91 -2.83
CA SER A 44 -6.62 -17.67 -2.53
C SER A 44 -6.76 -16.48 -1.56
N PRO A 45 -7.93 -15.82 -1.51
CA PRO A 45 -8.18 -14.77 -0.52
C PRO A 45 -8.04 -15.26 0.93
N GLN A 46 -8.37 -16.53 1.20
CA GLN A 46 -8.09 -17.18 2.48
C GLN A 46 -6.58 -17.21 2.79
N ASN A 47 -5.77 -17.69 1.84
CA ASN A 47 -4.32 -17.74 2.01
C ASN A 47 -3.73 -16.36 2.25
N ILE A 48 -4.17 -15.34 1.50
CA ILE A 48 -3.69 -13.96 1.69
C ILE A 48 -4.05 -13.44 3.09
N ALA A 49 -5.30 -13.63 3.54
CA ALA A 49 -5.70 -13.22 4.88
C ALA A 49 -4.84 -13.89 5.97
N ASP A 50 -4.62 -15.20 5.83
CA ASP A 50 -3.85 -15.99 6.79
C ASP A 50 -2.36 -15.61 6.77
N LEU A 51 -1.78 -15.35 5.60
CA LEU A 51 -0.41 -14.84 5.45
C LEU A 51 -0.25 -13.50 6.16
N ILE A 52 -1.19 -12.56 6.00
CA ILE A 52 -1.10 -11.26 6.69
C ILE A 52 -1.21 -11.43 8.21
N GLU A 53 -2.19 -12.22 8.66
CA GLU A 53 -2.52 -12.42 10.09
C GLU A 53 -1.39 -13.13 10.84
N GLN A 54 -0.76 -14.14 10.22
CA GLN A 54 0.27 -14.98 10.83
C GLN A 54 1.70 -14.46 10.60
N SER A 55 1.91 -13.54 9.66
CA SER A 55 3.22 -13.00 9.33
C SER A 55 3.91 -12.36 10.54
N ASP A 56 5.20 -12.59 10.70
CA ASP A 56 6.10 -11.90 11.62
C ASP A 56 6.88 -10.76 10.95
N LEU A 57 6.57 -10.45 9.68
CA LEU A 57 7.20 -9.38 8.91
C LEU A 57 7.12 -8.06 9.65
N GLU A 58 8.30 -7.46 9.89
CA GLU A 58 8.43 -6.07 10.28
C GLU A 58 8.51 -5.21 9.02
N PHE A 59 7.45 -4.44 8.76
CA PHE A 59 7.36 -3.53 7.63
C PHE A 59 7.73 -2.10 8.07
N LYS A 60 8.90 -1.64 7.63
CA LYS A 60 9.47 -0.36 8.04
C LYS A 60 9.02 0.76 7.10
N ILE A 61 8.75 1.94 7.66
CA ILE A 61 8.53 3.17 6.90
C ILE A 61 9.75 4.07 7.03
N ASP A 62 10.31 4.50 5.90
CA ASP A 62 11.32 5.55 5.82
C ASP A 62 10.80 6.71 4.98
N LEU A 63 11.19 7.94 5.35
CA LEU A 63 10.84 9.12 4.58
C LEU A 63 11.94 9.44 3.58
N PHE A 64 11.55 9.83 2.37
CA PHE A 64 12.47 10.44 1.41
C PHE A 64 11.97 11.81 0.97
N TYR A 65 12.91 12.71 0.73
CA TYR A 65 12.65 14.03 0.19
C TYR A 65 13.23 14.15 -1.22
N PRO A 66 12.40 14.13 -2.29
CA PRO A 66 12.93 14.25 -3.63
C PRO A 66 13.35 15.70 -3.95
N SER A 67 14.64 15.90 -4.23
CA SER A 67 15.26 17.17 -4.61
C SER A 67 15.95 17.08 -5.99
N GLY A 68 16.14 18.24 -6.64
CA GLY A 68 16.74 18.31 -7.99
C GLY A 68 15.96 17.49 -9.04
N TRP A 69 16.67 16.77 -9.91
CA TRP A 69 16.09 15.87 -10.92
C TRP A 69 15.16 14.80 -10.34
N LYS A 70 15.40 14.33 -9.10
CA LYS A 70 14.51 13.39 -8.41
C LYS A 70 13.14 14.01 -8.12
N ALA A 71 13.05 15.33 -7.95
CA ALA A 71 11.76 16.00 -7.75
C ALA A 71 10.84 15.84 -8.97
N ILE A 72 11.40 15.84 -10.18
CA ILE A 72 10.65 15.61 -11.43
C ILE A 72 10.23 14.14 -11.51
N LYS A 73 11.19 13.22 -11.33
CA LYS A 73 10.95 11.77 -11.37
C LYS A 73 9.85 11.31 -10.41
N TYR A 74 9.89 11.80 -9.16
CA TYR A 74 8.95 11.39 -8.11
C TYR A 74 7.79 12.36 -7.92
N ARG A 75 7.51 13.24 -8.91
CA ARG A 75 6.48 14.28 -8.80
C ARG A 75 5.07 13.70 -8.63
N LYS A 76 4.81 12.50 -9.14
CA LYS A 76 3.51 11.79 -9.05
C LYS A 76 3.53 10.63 -8.03
N THR A 77 4.68 10.31 -7.44
CA THR A 77 4.86 9.13 -6.56
C THR A 77 4.50 9.43 -5.12
N PHE A 78 3.55 8.70 -4.54
CA PHE A 78 3.26 8.76 -3.11
C PHE A 78 4.29 8.01 -2.26
N ALA A 79 4.63 6.80 -2.68
CA ALA A 79 5.66 5.98 -2.06
C ALA A 79 6.26 5.03 -3.10
N TYR A 80 7.34 4.34 -2.73
CA TYR A 80 7.88 3.24 -3.52
C TYR A 80 8.56 2.22 -2.60
N MET A 81 8.72 1.00 -3.12
CA MET A 81 9.56 -0.03 -2.53
C MET A 81 10.83 -0.25 -3.33
N ASP A 82 11.90 -0.69 -2.66
CA ASP A 82 13.19 -1.02 -3.27
C ASP A 82 13.49 -2.49 -3.04
N SER A 83 13.81 -3.26 -4.08
CA SER A 83 14.10 -4.70 -3.94
C SER A 83 15.31 -5.00 -3.06
N ARG A 84 16.19 -4.02 -2.82
CA ARG A 84 17.31 -4.14 -1.88
C ARG A 84 16.87 -4.04 -0.41
N PHE A 85 15.69 -3.46 -0.18
CA PHE A 85 15.07 -3.28 1.14
C PHE A 85 13.60 -3.72 1.05
N PRO A 86 13.34 -5.03 0.83
CA PRO A 86 12.02 -5.54 0.41
C PRO A 86 10.93 -5.40 1.47
N ASN A 87 11.28 -5.06 2.70
CA ASN A 87 10.34 -4.79 3.80
C ASN A 87 10.28 -3.30 4.17
N THR A 88 10.80 -2.41 3.33
CA THR A 88 10.86 -0.97 3.61
C THR A 88 10.07 -0.16 2.59
N LEU A 89 9.14 0.64 3.10
CA LEU A 89 8.42 1.66 2.35
C LEU A 89 9.19 2.98 2.35
N PHE A 90 9.53 3.49 1.18
CA PHE A 90 10.04 4.85 1.03
C PHE A 90 8.88 5.81 0.73
N LEU A 91 8.40 6.51 1.75
CA LEU A 91 7.27 7.43 1.66
C LEU A 91 7.73 8.86 1.27
N ASN A 92 7.05 9.46 0.29
CA ASN A 92 7.43 10.77 -0.23
C ASN A 92 6.96 11.90 0.68
N LEU A 93 7.91 12.59 1.33
CA LEU A 93 7.62 13.68 2.27
C LEU A 93 6.83 14.84 1.61
N LYS A 94 7.03 15.09 0.31
CA LYS A 94 6.28 16.11 -0.44
C LYS A 94 4.82 15.74 -0.72
N LYS A 95 4.41 14.50 -0.43
CA LYS A 95 3.07 13.96 -0.70
C LYS A 95 2.24 13.68 0.55
N LEU A 96 2.68 14.20 1.70
CA LEU A 96 1.96 14.07 2.96
C LEU A 96 0.74 15.02 3.09
N LYS A 97 0.48 15.89 2.11
CA LYS A 97 -0.72 16.76 2.07
C LYS A 97 -2.00 15.98 1.63
N ARG A 98 -2.28 14.88 2.31
CA ARG A 98 -3.48 14.01 2.20
C ARG A 98 -3.86 13.46 3.58
N SER A 99 -5.03 12.88 3.81
CA SER A 99 -5.42 12.41 5.16
C SER A 99 -4.46 11.33 5.70
N SER A 100 -4.30 11.24 7.02
CA SER A 100 -3.52 10.17 7.67
C SER A 100 -4.11 8.80 7.35
N LYS A 101 -5.45 8.70 7.24
CA LYS A 101 -6.16 7.51 6.74
C LYS A 101 -5.73 7.09 5.33
N SER A 102 -5.62 8.05 4.40
CA SER A 102 -5.13 7.77 3.04
C SER A 102 -3.68 7.30 3.03
N ILE A 103 -2.84 7.83 3.91
CA ILE A 103 -1.44 7.39 4.07
C ILE A 103 -1.42 5.96 4.66
N ALA A 104 -2.22 5.68 5.68
CA ALA A 104 -2.36 4.35 6.28
C ALA A 104 -2.79 3.30 5.26
N ALA A 105 -3.75 3.63 4.39
CA ALA A 105 -4.16 2.76 3.30
C ALA A 105 -3.03 2.50 2.28
N THR A 106 -2.21 3.51 1.95
CA THR A 106 -0.99 3.30 1.15
C THR A 106 0.00 2.39 1.85
N ILE A 107 0.21 2.57 3.17
CA ILE A 107 1.13 1.71 3.92
C ILE A 107 0.66 0.25 3.86
N ILE A 108 -0.63 -0.01 4.04
CA ILE A 108 -1.20 -1.36 3.92
C ILE A 108 -1.01 -1.91 2.50
N HIS A 109 -1.35 -1.14 1.47
CA HIS A 109 -1.14 -1.53 0.07
C HIS A 109 0.29 -2.00 -0.20
N GLU A 110 1.28 -1.22 0.24
CA GLU A 110 2.69 -1.51 0.00
C GLU A 110 3.19 -2.67 0.88
N SER A 111 2.66 -2.81 2.10
CA SER A 111 2.98 -3.95 2.96
C SER A 111 2.56 -5.29 2.35
N LEU A 112 1.51 -5.30 1.51
CA LEU A 112 1.11 -6.48 0.76
C LEU A 112 2.16 -6.84 -0.32
N HIS A 113 2.81 -5.85 -0.94
CA HIS A 113 3.93 -6.13 -1.85
C HIS A 113 5.14 -6.71 -1.12
N ALA A 114 5.42 -6.26 0.10
CA ALA A 114 6.48 -6.85 0.91
C ALA A 114 6.18 -8.30 1.28
N LEU A 115 4.93 -8.58 1.68
CA LEU A 115 4.48 -9.92 2.01
C LEU A 115 4.50 -10.85 0.78
N ASP A 116 4.10 -10.36 -0.39
CA ASP A 116 4.18 -11.08 -1.67
C ASP A 116 5.61 -11.48 -2.01
N HIS A 117 6.58 -10.59 -1.75
CA HIS A 117 7.99 -10.87 -1.95
C HIS A 117 8.54 -11.92 -0.97
N GLU A 118 8.00 -12.00 0.26
CA GLU A 118 8.43 -12.96 1.28
C GLU A 118 7.80 -14.35 1.09
N ALA A 119 6.53 -14.40 0.66
CA ALA A 119 5.77 -15.62 0.47
C ALA A 119 6.12 -16.33 -0.85
N ILE A 120 7.32 -16.91 -0.94
CA ILE A 120 7.89 -17.50 -2.17
C ILE A 120 7.02 -18.55 -2.89
N GLU A 121 6.04 -19.14 -2.20
CA GLU A 121 5.12 -20.13 -2.76
C GLU A 121 3.94 -19.50 -3.51
N TYR A 122 3.72 -18.21 -3.31
CA TYR A 122 2.58 -17.47 -3.83
C TYR A 122 3.01 -16.27 -4.65
N THR A 123 2.09 -15.81 -5.49
CA THR A 123 2.14 -14.48 -6.09
C THR A 123 0.78 -13.83 -5.93
N PHE A 124 0.74 -12.58 -5.47
CA PHE A 124 -0.49 -11.81 -5.30
C PHE A 124 -0.29 -10.30 -5.48
N GLY A 125 0.84 -9.87 -6.04
CA GLY A 125 1.05 -8.49 -6.49
C GLY A 125 0.16 -8.08 -7.68
N HIS A 126 0.59 -7.04 -8.42
CA HIS A 126 -0.23 -6.44 -9.47
C HIS A 126 0.51 -6.19 -10.81
N GLY A 127 1.60 -6.91 -11.06
CA GLY A 127 2.36 -6.87 -12.31
C GLY A 127 3.23 -5.62 -12.48
N ASN A 128 2.72 -4.58 -13.16
CA ASN A 128 3.46 -3.34 -13.47
C ASN A 128 3.02 -2.15 -12.57
N ASN A 129 3.39 -0.90 -12.87
CA ASN A 129 3.04 0.28 -12.06
C ASN A 129 1.78 1.06 -12.54
N SER A 130 1.13 0.62 -13.62
CA SER A 130 -0.06 1.31 -14.15
C SER A 130 -1.28 1.07 -13.27
N SER A 131 -1.97 2.08 -12.77
CA SER A 131 -3.15 1.86 -11.89
C SER A 131 -4.41 1.34 -12.63
N LYS A 132 -4.44 1.40 -13.95
CA LYS A 132 -5.62 1.07 -14.77
C LYS A 132 -5.95 -0.42 -14.73
N GLY A 133 -7.20 -0.74 -14.39
CA GLY A 133 -7.71 -2.12 -14.39
C GLY A 133 -7.23 -2.99 -13.23
N LYS A 134 -6.61 -2.41 -12.20
CA LYS A 134 -6.01 -3.15 -11.07
C LYS A 134 -6.82 -3.11 -9.79
N SER A 135 -8.02 -2.56 -9.80
CA SER A 135 -8.86 -2.45 -8.60
C SER A 135 -9.16 -3.79 -7.93
N ASN A 136 -9.03 -4.90 -8.67
CA ASN A 136 -9.28 -6.26 -8.19
C ASN A 136 -8.01 -7.07 -7.85
N THR A 137 -6.81 -6.49 -7.96
CA THR A 137 -5.58 -7.14 -7.45
C THR A 137 -5.53 -7.02 -5.92
N ALA A 138 -4.82 -7.93 -5.25
CA ALA A 138 -4.82 -7.98 -3.80
C ALA A 138 -4.34 -6.66 -3.14
N PRO A 139 -3.21 -6.04 -3.55
CA PRO A 139 -2.72 -4.83 -2.91
C PRO A 139 -3.71 -3.67 -3.03
N TYR A 140 -4.32 -3.49 -4.21
CA TYR A 140 -5.30 -2.43 -4.45
C TYR A 140 -6.59 -2.63 -3.65
N TRP A 141 -7.13 -3.85 -3.69
CA TRP A 141 -8.39 -4.14 -3.04
C TRP A 141 -8.24 -4.10 -1.51
N VAL A 142 -7.17 -4.71 -0.98
CA VAL A 142 -6.89 -4.75 0.47
C VAL A 142 -6.54 -3.36 1.01
N GLY A 143 -5.75 -2.57 0.29
CA GLY A 143 -5.50 -1.17 0.66
C GLY A 143 -6.78 -0.33 0.70
N ASN A 144 -7.69 -0.54 -0.26
CA ASN A 144 -8.99 0.14 -0.27
C ASN A 144 -9.94 -0.36 0.83
N LEU A 145 -9.92 -1.65 1.17
CA LEU A 145 -10.64 -2.17 2.34
C LEU A 145 -10.15 -1.49 3.62
N ALA A 146 -8.83 -1.32 3.80
CA ALA A 146 -8.27 -0.60 4.93
C ALA A 146 -8.79 0.85 4.99
N ASN A 147 -8.83 1.55 3.85
CA ASN A 147 -9.40 2.89 3.77
C ASN A 147 -10.88 2.92 4.21
N LYS A 148 -11.70 1.99 3.71
CA LYS A 148 -13.14 1.89 4.07
C LYS A 148 -13.35 1.67 5.57
N ILE A 149 -12.56 0.77 6.17
CA ILE A 149 -12.60 0.52 7.62
C ILE A 149 -12.23 1.79 8.40
N LEU A 150 -11.19 2.52 7.98
CA LEU A 150 -10.74 3.76 8.63
C LEU A 150 -11.71 4.93 8.45
N GLU A 151 -12.42 4.98 7.32
CA GLU A 151 -13.48 5.96 7.10
C GLU A 151 -14.78 5.60 7.84
N GLY A 152 -14.97 4.34 8.22
CA GLY A 152 -16.24 3.85 8.77
C GLY A 152 -17.35 3.82 7.71
N ASP A 153 -16.97 3.81 6.43
CA ASP A 153 -17.87 3.91 5.28
C ASP A 153 -17.39 2.93 4.19
N PHE A 154 -18.19 1.90 3.93
CA PHE A 154 -17.88 0.89 2.91
C PHE A 154 -18.19 1.35 1.47
N ASP A 155 -18.85 2.50 1.32
CA ASP A 155 -19.07 3.19 0.05
C ASP A 155 -18.04 4.30 -0.19
N ALA A 156 -17.05 4.45 0.69
CA ALA A 156 -15.98 5.43 0.56
C ALA A 156 -15.26 5.31 -0.80
N LYS A 157 -14.90 6.47 -1.36
CA LYS A 157 -14.20 6.58 -2.63
C LYS A 157 -12.90 5.77 -2.63
N LEU A 158 -12.69 4.98 -3.68
CA LEU A 158 -11.46 4.21 -3.86
C LEU A 158 -10.26 5.14 -4.05
N LEU A 159 -9.17 4.81 -3.38
CA LEU A 159 -7.87 5.43 -3.52
C LEU A 159 -7.13 4.83 -4.72
N VAL A 160 -6.29 5.68 -5.33
CA VAL A 160 -5.27 5.28 -6.28
C VAL A 160 -3.94 5.31 -5.53
N PHE A 161 -3.24 4.17 -5.48
CA PHE A 161 -2.01 4.02 -4.71
C PHE A 161 -0.76 4.31 -5.55
N ASP A 162 -0.73 3.78 -6.78
CA ASP A 162 0.39 3.96 -7.70
C ASP A 162 0.37 5.29 -8.46
N GLN A 163 1.48 5.52 -9.16
CA GLN A 163 1.63 6.61 -10.11
C GLN A 163 0.46 6.67 -11.10
N ILE A 164 0.00 7.89 -11.36
CA ILE A 164 -0.80 8.21 -12.55
C ILE A 164 0.17 8.18 -13.72
N GLU A 165 0.24 7.06 -14.43
CA GLU A 165 0.66 7.08 -15.83
C GLU A 165 -0.38 7.87 -16.61
N ASP A 166 0.08 9.00 -17.13
CA ASP A 166 -0.27 9.57 -18.43
C ASP A 166 0.73 10.73 -18.60
N ASP A 167 1.85 10.42 -19.24
CA ASP A 167 2.67 11.40 -19.96
C ASP A 167 2.49 11.10 -21.47
N GLU A 168 1.24 11.06 -21.94
CA GLU A 168 0.93 11.36 -23.35
C GLU A 168 0.58 12.85 -23.42
N ASN A 169 1.61 13.71 -23.50
CA ASN A 169 1.63 15.09 -24.01
C ASN A 169 2.61 15.99 -23.25
N ASP A 170 3.91 15.69 -23.28
CA ASP A 170 4.94 16.69 -22.98
C ASP A 170 6.10 16.64 -23.99
N TYR A 171 5.81 16.23 -25.23
CA TYR A 171 6.52 16.79 -26.38
C TYR A 171 5.87 18.12 -26.70
N LEU A 172 6.59 19.21 -26.43
CA LEU A 172 6.44 20.60 -26.93
C LEU A 172 6.51 21.63 -25.78
N VAL A 173 7.74 21.92 -25.31
CA VAL A 173 8.31 23.29 -25.28
C VAL A 173 9.80 23.20 -25.52
#